data_AF-A0A1I7V669-F1
#
_entry.id   AF-A0A1I7V669-F1
#
_cell.length_a   1.000
_cell.length_b   1.000
_cell.length_c   1.000
_cell.angle_alpha   90.00
_cell.angle_beta   90.00
_cell.angle_gamma   90.00
#
_symmetry.space_group_name_H-M   'P 1'
#
loop_
_entity.id
_entity.type
_entity.pdbx_description
1 polymer ?
#
loop_
_entity_poly.entity_id
_entity_poly.type
_entity_poly.pdbx_seq_one_letter_code
_entity_poly.pdbx_strand_id
1 'polypeptide(L)'
;MSSNNESLNGSSSCGKLDVSQYRKFLNELQSHASELWKTALCRTPTSNTTELLGEHMMIRKSLSEIEIIQKTFSRSSEIDLTYSERRKAALADFLHWANMVGISHCFVEIAYEENMDGFGLISSDYAPVGSELLRVPRKAIFSLDQARRSSFLK
;
A
#
# COMPACT_ATOMS: atom_id res chain seq x y z
N MET A 1 -13.65 12.76 -54.31
CA MET A 1 -13.98 11.33 -54.16
C MET A 1 -13.09 10.76 -53.05
N SER A 2 -13.75 10.30 -51.98
CA SER A 2 -13.35 9.41 -50.87
C SER A 2 -11.94 9.57 -50.28
N SER A 3 -11.79 10.19 -49.10
CA SER A 3 -11.97 9.59 -47.75
C SER A 3 -11.21 8.28 -47.54
N ASN A 4 -10.24 8.29 -46.63
CA ASN A 4 -10.34 7.55 -45.36
C ASN A 4 -9.27 8.03 -44.37
N ASN A 5 -9.74 8.80 -43.38
CA ASN A 5 -9.09 8.99 -42.09
C ASN A 5 -9.32 7.71 -41.27
N GLU A 6 -8.28 6.94 -40.97
CA GLU A 6 -8.32 6.00 -39.86
C GLU A 6 -7.63 6.63 -38.65
N SER A 7 -8.42 7.41 -37.94
CA SER A 7 -8.17 7.74 -36.54
C SER A 7 -8.23 6.45 -35.72
N LEU A 8 -7.08 5.99 -35.24
CA LEU A 8 -6.96 5.00 -34.17
C LEU A 8 -7.50 5.61 -32.86
N ASN A 9 -8.82 5.65 -32.74
CA ASN A 9 -9.51 5.81 -31.47
C ASN A 9 -9.37 4.51 -30.69
N GLY A 10 -8.22 4.33 -30.04
CA GLY A 10 -8.10 3.50 -28.86
C GLY A 10 -8.77 4.21 -27.70
N SER A 11 -10.10 4.19 -27.66
CA SER A 11 -10.89 4.66 -26.52
C SER A 11 -10.54 3.78 -25.31
N SER A 12 -9.54 4.22 -24.54
CA SER A 12 -9.34 3.78 -23.16
C SER A 12 -10.61 4.14 -22.42
N SER A 13 -11.48 3.14 -22.24
CA SER A 13 -12.63 3.17 -21.35
C SER A 13 -12.12 3.18 -19.91
N CYS A 14 -11.46 4.25 -19.51
CA CYS A 14 -11.35 4.64 -18.11
C CYS A 14 -12.77 5.01 -17.69
N GLY A 15 -13.49 4.07 -17.06
CA GLY A 15 -14.84 4.29 -16.57
C GLY A 15 -14.85 5.57 -15.74
N LYS A 16 -15.63 6.58 -16.16
CA LYS A 16 -15.84 7.79 -15.40
C LYS A 16 -16.45 7.38 -14.07
N LEU A 17 -15.64 7.32 -13.01
CA LEU A 17 -16.13 7.24 -11.64
C LEU A 17 -17.14 8.38 -11.48
N ASP A 18 -18.38 8.03 -11.18
CA ASP A 18 -19.43 9.01 -10.95
C ASP A 18 -19.00 9.88 -9.77
N VAL A 19 -18.66 11.13 -10.07
CA VAL A 19 -18.18 12.12 -9.09
C VAL A 19 -19.12 12.25 -7.91
N SER A 20 -20.42 11.99 -8.12
CA SER A 20 -21.43 11.99 -7.06
C SER A 20 -21.26 10.80 -6.11
N GLN A 21 -20.93 9.61 -6.61
CA GLN A 21 -20.66 8.42 -5.80
C GLN A 21 -19.36 8.57 -5.00
N TYR A 22 -18.31 9.11 -5.63
CA TYR A 22 -17.06 9.39 -4.93
C TYR A 22 -17.24 10.39 -3.79
N ARG A 23 -18.01 11.46 -4.01
CA ARG A 23 -18.31 12.44 -2.95
C ARG A 23 -19.12 11.83 -1.80
N LYS A 24 -20.11 10.98 -2.11
CA LYS A 24 -20.88 10.25 -1.08
C LYS A 24 -19.97 9.36 -0.24
N PHE A 25 -19.10 8.58 -0.89
CA PHE A 25 -18.09 7.77 -0.22
C PHE A 25 -17.19 8.59 0.71
N LEU A 26 -16.65 9.73 0.25
CA LEU A 26 -15.80 10.58 1.07
C LEU A 26 -16.54 11.15 2.28
N ASN A 27 -17.80 11.55 2.13
CA ASN A 27 -18.61 12.06 3.23
C ASN A 27 -18.89 10.99 4.29
N GLU A 28 -19.20 9.77 3.84
CA GLU A 28 -19.42 8.63 4.73
C GLU A 28 -18.15 8.30 5.51
N LEU A 29 -17.01 8.17 4.81
CA LEU A 29 -15.71 7.94 5.42
C LEU A 29 -15.34 9.03 6.43
N GLN A 30 -15.55 10.30 6.07
CA GLN A 30 -15.30 11.43 6.96
C GLN A 30 -16.19 11.39 8.20
N SER A 31 -17.47 11.02 8.07
CA SER A 31 -18.39 10.89 9.18
C SER A 31 -17.91 9.85 10.19
N HIS A 32 -17.60 8.63 9.73
CA HIS A 32 -17.10 7.55 10.57
C HIS A 32 -15.77 7.89 11.25
N ALA A 33 -14.83 8.48 10.50
CA ALA A 33 -13.55 8.90 11.05
C ALA A 33 -13.72 10.02 12.10
N SER A 34 -14.60 10.99 11.85
CA SER A 34 -14.86 12.10 12.78
C SER A 34 -15.55 11.63 14.05
N GLU A 35 -16.44 10.64 13.94
CA GLU A 35 -17.09 10.03 15.10
C GLU A 35 -16.06 9.30 15.97
N LEU A 36 -15.26 8.39 15.40
CA LEU A 36 -14.21 7.67 16.10
C LEU A 36 -13.21 8.62 16.79
N TRP A 37 -12.85 9.71 16.11
CA TRP A 37 -11.98 10.75 16.64
C TRP A 37 -12.57 11.41 17.90
N LYS A 38 -13.86 11.79 17.84
CA LYS A 38 -14.56 12.47 18.95
C LYS A 38 -14.87 11.54 20.13
N THR A 39 -15.14 10.26 19.87
CA THR A 39 -15.61 9.31 20.87
C THR A 39 -14.47 8.64 21.64
N ALA A 40 -13.37 8.30 20.96
CA ALA A 40 -12.23 7.60 21.57
C ALA A 40 -10.91 8.39 21.47
N LEU A 41 -10.46 8.71 20.25
CA LEU A 41 -9.05 9.04 20.01
C LEU A 41 -8.58 10.39 20.59
N CYS A 42 -9.50 11.34 20.82
CA CYS A 42 -9.18 12.63 21.45
C CYS A 42 -9.42 12.67 22.96
N ARG A 43 -9.91 11.59 23.57
CA ARG A 43 -10.21 11.56 25.00
C ARG A 43 -9.05 10.91 25.73
N THR A 44 -8.83 11.33 26.98
CA THR A 44 -7.92 10.61 27.85
C THR A 44 -8.53 9.24 28.15
N PRO A 45 -7.81 8.13 27.91
CA PRO A 45 -8.34 6.80 28.16
C PRO A 45 -8.66 6.62 29.63
N THR A 46 -9.64 5.78 29.91
CA THR A 46 -10.04 5.46 31.28
C THR A 46 -8.91 4.70 32.00
N SER A 47 -8.77 4.91 33.31
CA SER A 47 -7.83 4.14 34.13
C SER A 47 -8.35 2.74 34.50
N ASN A 48 -9.59 2.43 34.15
CA ASN A 48 -10.25 1.18 34.45
C ASN A 48 -10.02 0.17 33.31
N THR A 49 -9.43 -0.98 33.61
CA THR A 49 -9.09 -2.01 32.61
C THR A 49 -10.30 -2.58 31.87
N THR A 50 -11.46 -2.74 32.53
CA THR A 50 -12.65 -3.29 31.87
C THR A 50 -13.25 -2.29 30.89
N GLU A 51 -13.28 -1.01 31.26
CA GLU A 51 -13.71 0.09 30.39
C GLU A 51 -12.74 0.27 29.23
N LEU A 52 -11.42 0.17 29.47
CA LEU A 52 -10.40 0.23 28.44
C LEU A 52 -10.52 -0.89 27.40
N LEU A 53 -10.85 -2.11 27.84
CA LEU A 53 -11.13 -3.22 26.93
C LEU A 53 -12.39 -2.94 26.09
N GLY A 54 -13.45 -2.38 26.71
CA GLY A 54 -14.66 -1.96 26.02
C GLY A 54 -14.37 -0.89 24.96
N GLU A 55 -13.57 0.11 25.31
CA GLU A 55 -13.11 1.16 24.39
C GLU A 55 -12.30 0.57 23.23
N HIS A 56 -11.37 -0.34 23.52
CA HIS A 56 -10.58 -1.02 22.49
C HIS A 56 -11.46 -1.81 21.50
N MET A 57 -12.46 -2.53 21.99
CA MET A 57 -13.41 -3.26 21.14
C MET A 57 -14.22 -2.32 20.25
N MET A 58 -14.65 -1.17 20.80
CA MET A 58 -15.35 -0.14 20.02
C MET A 58 -14.46 0.44 18.91
N ILE A 59 -13.21 0.80 19.23
CA ILE A 59 -12.24 1.29 18.23
C ILE A 59 -12.05 0.27 17.11
N ARG A 60 -11.84 -1.01 17.46
CA ARG A 60 -11.66 -2.07 16.45
C ARG A 60 -12.87 -2.20 15.54
N LYS A 61 -14.07 -2.13 16.09
CA LYS A 61 -15.31 -2.20 15.31
C LYS A 61 -15.40 -1.04 14.32
N SER A 62 -15.21 0.19 14.79
CA SER A 62 -15.24 1.37 13.91
C SER A 62 -14.17 1.34 12.81
N LEU A 63 -12.96 0.89 13.13
CA LEU A 63 -11.90 0.72 12.12
C LEU A 63 -12.26 -0.35 11.09
N SER A 64 -12.91 -1.44 11.50
CA SER A 64 -13.39 -2.47 10.59
C SER A 64 -14.50 -1.96 9.66
N GLU A 65 -15.41 -1.12 10.15
CA GLU A 65 -16.46 -0.49 9.34
C GLU A 65 -15.84 0.44 8.29
N ILE A 66 -14.87 1.27 8.68
CA ILE A 66 -14.10 2.13 7.78
C ILE A 66 -13.40 1.30 6.69
N GLU A 67 -12.78 0.19 7.06
CA GLU A 67 -12.12 -0.72 6.11
C GLU A 67 -13.12 -1.32 5.10
N ILE A 68 -14.32 -1.71 5.55
CA ILE A 68 -15.37 -2.23 4.67
C ILE A 68 -15.81 -1.17 3.65
N ILE A 69 -16.00 0.08 4.08
CA ILE A 69 -16.38 1.19 3.20
C ILE A 69 -15.30 1.42 2.14
N GLN A 70 -14.02 1.43 2.55
CA GLN A 70 -12.87 1.59 1.65
C GLN A 70 -12.75 0.44 0.63
N LYS A 71 -12.92 -0.81 1.09
CA LYS A 71 -12.88 -2.00 0.22
C LYS A 71 -14.02 -2.03 -0.77
N THR A 72 -15.22 -1.64 -0.36
CA THR A 72 -16.41 -1.60 -1.22
C THR A 72 -16.21 -0.64 -2.38
N PHE A 73 -15.59 0.52 -2.13
CA PHE A 73 -15.26 1.48 -3.18
C PHE A 73 -14.12 0.98 -4.10
N SER A 74 -13.08 0.37 -3.52
CA SER A 74 -11.88 -0.09 -4.25
C SER A 74 -12.09 -1.33 -5.12
N ARG A 75 -13.02 -2.22 -4.73
CA ARG A 75 -13.37 -3.47 -5.45
C ARG A 75 -13.92 -3.28 -6.87
N SER A 76 -14.16 -2.04 -7.30
CA SER A 76 -14.60 -1.75 -8.68
C SER A 76 -13.48 -1.87 -9.72
N SER A 77 -12.20 -2.00 -9.35
CA SER A 77 -11.09 -1.90 -10.32
C SER A 77 -9.98 -2.96 -10.25
N GLU A 78 -9.91 -3.81 -9.22
CA GLU A 78 -8.79 -4.75 -9.08
C GLU A 78 -9.24 -6.20 -9.23
N ILE A 79 -8.61 -6.89 -10.19
CA ILE A 79 -8.64 -8.34 -10.35
C ILE A 79 -8.28 -8.98 -8.99
N ASP A 80 -9.05 -10.00 -8.59
CA ASP A 80 -9.05 -10.67 -7.29
C ASP A 80 -7.78 -11.54 -7.07
N LEU A 81 -6.60 -10.98 -7.34
CA LEU A 81 -5.31 -11.60 -7.01
C LEU A 81 -5.08 -11.53 -5.51
N THR A 82 -4.59 -12.63 -4.95
CA THR A 82 -4.12 -12.68 -3.56
C THR A 82 -2.96 -11.69 -3.36
N TYR A 83 -2.76 -11.24 -2.11
CA TYR A 83 -1.69 -10.29 -1.78
C TYR A 83 -0.30 -10.81 -2.20
N SER A 84 -0.06 -12.12 -2.07
CA SER A 84 1.21 -12.75 -2.46
C SER A 84 1.41 -12.69 -3.98
N GLU A 85 0.38 -12.95 -4.79
CA GLU A 85 0.44 -12.86 -6.26
C GLU A 85 0.72 -11.45 -6.75
N ARG A 86 0.06 -10.44 -6.17
CA ARG A 86 0.34 -9.03 -6.50
C ARG A 86 1.79 -8.66 -6.19
N ARG A 87 2.31 -9.14 -5.06
CA ARG A 87 3.69 -8.90 -4.67
C ARG A 87 4.69 -9.67 -5.55
N LYS A 88 4.38 -10.89 -6.00
CA LYS A 88 5.18 -11.64 -6.98
C LYS A 88 5.26 -10.87 -8.30
N ALA A 89 4.14 -10.33 -8.78
CA ALA A 89 4.10 -9.52 -10.00
C ALA A 89 4.93 -8.24 -9.89
N ALA A 90 4.85 -7.52 -8.76
CA ALA A 90 5.59 -6.29 -8.52
C ALA A 90 7.10 -6.49 -8.26
N LEU A 91 7.56 -7.73 -8.06
CA LEU A 91 8.95 -8.01 -7.71
C LEU A 91 9.90 -7.66 -8.85
N ALA A 92 9.52 -7.93 -10.09
CA ALA A 92 10.33 -7.60 -11.26
C ALA A 92 10.56 -6.08 -11.38
N ASP A 93 9.48 -5.30 -11.19
CA ASP A 93 9.55 -3.84 -11.20
C ASP A 93 10.39 -3.30 -10.04
N PHE A 94 10.26 -3.90 -8.85
CA PHE A 94 11.09 -3.54 -7.70
C PHE A 94 12.58 -3.80 -7.95
N LEU A 95 12.94 -4.97 -8.50
CA LEU A 95 14.34 -5.31 -8.80
C LEU A 95 14.90 -4.39 -9.88
N HIS A 96 14.11 -4.07 -10.89
CA HIS A 96 14.49 -3.09 -11.91
C HIS A 96 14.74 -1.71 -11.28
N TRP A 97 13.80 -1.22 -10.46
CA TRP A 97 13.97 0.03 -9.71
C TRP A 97 15.21 0.01 -8.81
N ALA A 98 15.45 -1.09 -8.10
CA ALA A 98 16.58 -1.26 -7.19
C ALA A 98 17.92 -1.09 -7.92
N ASN A 99 18.05 -1.71 -9.10
CA ASN A 99 19.21 -1.56 -9.97
C ASN A 99 19.37 -0.11 -10.44
N MET A 100 18.28 0.56 -10.86
CA MET A 100 18.33 1.96 -11.31
C MET A 100 18.77 2.93 -10.19
N VAL A 101 18.30 2.72 -8.95
CA VAL A 101 18.69 3.58 -7.83
C VAL A 101 20.07 3.24 -7.27
N GLY A 102 20.71 2.18 -7.76
CA GLY A 102 22.07 1.79 -7.40
C GLY A 102 22.14 0.95 -6.12
N ILE A 103 21.09 0.19 -5.80
CA ILE A 103 21.19 -0.88 -4.81
C ILE A 103 22.05 -1.99 -5.43
N SER A 104 23.15 -2.32 -4.76
CA SER A 104 24.02 -3.43 -5.15
C SER A 104 23.67 -4.63 -4.30
N HIS A 105 23.45 -5.77 -4.96
CA HIS A 105 23.22 -7.06 -4.32
C HIS A 105 24.10 -8.10 -4.99
N CYS A 106 24.71 -8.98 -4.20
CA CYS A 106 25.58 -10.05 -4.66
C CYS A 106 25.19 -11.33 -3.92
N PHE A 107 24.91 -12.39 -4.68
CA PHE A 107 24.51 -13.69 -4.14
C PHE A 107 23.23 -13.67 -3.29
N VAL A 108 22.36 -12.69 -3.50
CA VAL A 108 21.11 -12.51 -2.74
C VAL A 108 19.94 -12.46 -3.71
N GLU A 109 18.92 -13.26 -3.44
CA GLU A 109 17.65 -13.28 -4.18
C GLU A 109 16.46 -13.10 -3.25
N ILE A 110 15.35 -12.58 -3.78
CA ILE A 110 14.09 -12.48 -3.06
C ILE A 110 13.23 -13.69 -3.43
N ALA A 111 12.92 -14.53 -2.45
CA ALA A 111 12.10 -15.71 -2.64
C ALA A 111 10.89 -15.69 -1.69
N TYR A 112 9.81 -16.36 -2.11
CA TYR A 112 8.65 -16.59 -1.28
C TYR A 112 8.80 -17.93 -0.55
N GLU A 113 8.71 -17.90 0.78
CA GLU A 113 8.79 -19.06 1.66
C GLU A 113 7.37 -19.46 2.09
N GLU A 114 6.91 -20.62 1.63
CA GLU A 114 5.54 -21.09 1.87
C GLU A 114 5.27 -21.35 3.36
N ASN A 115 6.26 -21.85 4.09
CA ASN A 115 6.12 -22.15 5.52
C ASN A 115 5.89 -20.90 6.39
N MET A 116 6.33 -19.73 5.90
CA MET A 116 6.24 -18.45 6.60
C MET A 116 5.17 -17.53 6.00
N ASP A 117 4.49 -17.97 4.93
CA ASP A 117 3.61 -17.15 4.10
C ASP A 117 4.19 -15.75 3.83
N GLY A 118 5.45 -15.72 3.37
CA GLY A 118 6.22 -14.48 3.35
C GLY A 118 7.35 -14.46 2.35
N PHE A 119 7.81 -13.25 2.02
CA PHE A 119 9.02 -13.07 1.20
C PHE A 119 10.22 -12.84 2.09
N GLY A 120 11.33 -13.49 1.74
CA GLY A 120 12.61 -13.35 2.41
C GLY A 120 13.75 -13.15 1.42
N LEU A 121 14.95 -12.97 1.98
CA LEU A 121 16.19 -13.01 1.23
C LEU A 121 16.80 -14.40 1.36
N ILE A 122 17.19 -14.98 0.25
CA ILE A 122 17.92 -16.25 0.19
C ILE A 122 19.29 -16.04 -0.44
N SER A 123 20.25 -16.86 -0.07
CA SER A 123 21.56 -16.89 -0.72
C SER A 123 21.44 -17.67 -2.02
N SER A 124 21.84 -17.08 -3.15
CA SER A 124 21.91 -17.81 -4.43
C SER A 124 23.23 -18.56 -4.62
N ASP A 125 24.26 -18.21 -3.84
CA ASP A 125 25.55 -18.89 -3.84
C ASP A 125 26.22 -18.83 -2.46
N TYR A 126 27.39 -19.46 -2.31
CA TYR A 126 28.23 -19.37 -1.12
C TYR A 126 28.78 -17.96 -0.93
N ALA A 127 28.56 -17.40 0.26
CA ALA A 127 29.10 -16.13 0.70
C ALA A 127 30.04 -16.35 1.91
N PRO A 128 31.33 -16.00 1.82
CA PRO A 128 32.21 -16.08 2.98
C PRO A 128 31.83 -15.04 4.03
N VAL A 129 32.17 -15.36 5.29
CA VAL A 129 31.92 -14.45 6.41
C VAL A 129 32.69 -13.14 6.19
N GLY A 130 31.98 -12.01 6.29
CA GLY A 130 32.54 -10.68 6.04
C GLY A 130 32.32 -10.14 4.63
N SER A 131 31.70 -10.90 3.73
CA SER A 131 31.30 -10.40 2.41
C SER A 131 30.21 -9.33 2.49
N GLU A 132 30.33 -8.30 1.65
CA GLU A 132 29.28 -7.31 1.43
C GLU A 132 28.25 -7.86 0.44
N LEU A 133 27.14 -8.38 0.95
CA LEU A 133 26.08 -9.01 0.15
C LEU A 133 25.04 -8.02 -0.39
N LEU A 134 24.86 -6.90 0.30
CA LEU A 134 23.87 -5.90 -0.03
C LEU A 134 24.38 -4.51 0.39
N ARG A 135 24.29 -3.56 -0.55
CA ARG A 135 24.60 -2.15 -0.30
C ARG A 135 23.46 -1.28 -0.80
N VAL A 136 22.91 -0.47 0.11
CA VAL A 136 21.77 0.43 -0.18
C VAL A 136 22.24 1.89 -0.12
N PRO A 137 22.13 2.64 -1.23
CA PRO A 137 22.49 4.06 -1.22
C PRO A 137 21.44 4.89 -0.47
N ARG A 138 21.87 5.93 0.24
CA ARG A 138 20.98 6.79 1.06
C ARG A 138 19.78 7.35 0.29
N LYS A 139 19.94 7.63 -1.01
CA LYS A 139 18.86 8.15 -1.86
C LYS A 139 17.70 7.15 -2.06
N ALA A 140 17.96 5.85 -1.91
CA ALA A 140 16.96 4.79 -2.02
C ALA A 140 16.20 4.55 -0.70
N ILE A 141 16.58 5.22 0.39
CA ILE A 141 15.97 5.07 1.70
C ILE A 141 14.93 6.17 1.91
N PHE A 142 13.68 5.77 2.17
CA PHE A 142 12.66 6.69 2.65
C PHE A 142 13.04 7.20 4.04
N SER A 143 13.29 8.51 4.13
CA SER A 143 13.74 9.17 5.36
C SER A 143 12.89 10.40 5.66
N LEU A 144 12.92 10.86 6.92
CA LEU A 144 12.18 12.07 7.31
C LEU A 144 12.62 13.30 6.50
N ASP A 145 13.91 13.38 6.17
CA ASP A 145 14.45 14.45 5.31
C ASP A 145 13.81 14.45 3.92
N GLN A 146 13.60 13.27 3.33
CA GLN A 146 12.90 13.14 2.06
C GLN A 146 11.41 13.47 2.21
N ALA A 147 10.76 12.98 3.28
CA ALA A 147 9.35 13.24 3.52
C ALA A 147 9.04 14.74 3.63
N ARG A 148 9.86 15.51 4.36
CA ARG A 148 9.71 16.98 4.50
C ARG A 148 9.85 17.74 3.17
N ARG A 149 10.57 17.18 2.20
CA ARG A 149 10.74 17.78 0.86
C ARG A 149 9.64 17.34 -0.11
N SER A 150 8.91 16.28 0.22
CA SER A 150 7.82 15.74 -0.60
C SER A 150 6.58 16.64 -0.58
N SER A 151 5.67 16.42 -1.54
CA SER A 151 4.36 17.07 -1.59
C SER A 151 3.39 16.59 -0.52
N PHE A 152 3.70 15.50 0.19
CA PHE A 152 2.79 14.93 1.22
C PHE A 152 2.80 15.73 2.53
N LEU A 153 3.87 16.48 2.80
CA LEU A 153 4.04 17.27 4.02
C LEU A 153 4.18 18.79 3.75
N LYS A 154 3.94 19.22 2.50
CA LYS A 154 3.85 20.63 2.11
C LYS A 154 2.39 21.03 2.03
#